data_AF-A0A1X7RU01-F1
#
_entry.id   AF-A0A1X7RU01-F1
#
_cell.length_a   1.000
_cell.length_b   1.000
_cell.length_c   1.000
_cell.angle_alpha   90.00
_cell.angle_beta   90.00
_cell.angle_gamma   90.00
#
_symmetry.space_group_name_H-M   'P 1'
#
loop_
_entity.id
_entity.type
_entity.pdbx_description
1 polymer ?
#
loop_
_entity_poly.entity_id
_entity_poly.type
_entity_poly.pdbx_seq_one_letter_code
_entity_poly.pdbx_strand_id
1 'polypeptide(L)'
;MNADEAALSLTHPLSVSSIPASGGYSDDFLAVANLWRVIVAAVMKWPSTRVPDIFRLLYAIARAPDNLHKGEAVDDEGEKLTWAKFPYFGMIWHESTGADMRPGQICRQYSDSTLLALARKLYLKMKDAEAQLVANDVLTMNKAMIQLIIQALEKEIDQSDEQLAPDEATGYSQVKLDFHIPAASYMFKYNAGAVHEQVVTKGLGDWTNRQLPDGARDFQNGAERWLFWRKRLEQSSQGTADDMVKVAAQASLEYMSSIL
;
A
#
# COMPACT_ATOMS: atom_id res chain seq x y z
N MET A 1 -1.05 28.06 11.23
CA MET A 1 -1.91 27.51 10.17
C MET A 1 -2.39 26.14 10.62
N ASN A 2 -3.70 25.99 10.80
CA ASN A 2 -4.29 24.68 11.14
C ASN A 2 -4.52 23.85 9.85
N ALA A 3 -4.93 22.58 10.00
CA ALA A 3 -5.09 21.68 8.85
C ALA A 3 -6.18 22.13 7.88
N ASP A 4 -7.27 22.74 8.38
CA ASP A 4 -8.39 23.20 7.55
C ASP A 4 -8.02 24.44 6.72
N GLU A 5 -7.29 25.40 7.29
CA GLU A 5 -6.73 26.55 6.55
C GLU A 5 -5.75 26.11 5.47
N ALA A 6 -4.89 25.13 5.79
CA ALA A 6 -3.94 24.57 4.84
C ALA A 6 -4.65 23.83 3.70
N ALA A 7 -5.65 23.01 4.03
CA ALA A 7 -6.46 22.30 3.04
C ALA A 7 -7.13 23.28 2.08
N LEU A 8 -7.84 24.29 2.60
CA LEU A 8 -8.49 25.31 1.77
C LEU A 8 -7.49 26.04 0.87
N SER A 9 -6.32 26.43 1.42
CA SER A 9 -5.29 27.11 0.64
C SER A 9 -4.74 26.25 -0.52
N LEU A 10 -4.73 24.93 -0.35
CA LEU A 10 -4.27 23.97 -1.36
C LEU A 10 -5.35 23.62 -2.39
N THR A 11 -6.60 23.45 -1.95
CA THR A 11 -7.70 22.97 -2.80
C THR A 11 -8.43 24.09 -3.53
N HIS A 12 -8.65 25.23 -2.87
CA HIS A 12 -9.47 26.32 -3.39
C HIS A 12 -8.99 26.85 -4.75
N PRO A 13 -7.68 27.06 -5.00
CA PRO A 13 -7.22 27.51 -6.32
C PRO A 13 -7.59 26.55 -7.46
N LEU A 14 -7.57 25.24 -7.20
CA LEU A 14 -7.94 24.20 -8.15
C LEU A 14 -9.45 24.06 -8.29
N SER A 15 -10.18 24.37 -7.22
CA SER A 15 -11.64 24.35 -7.21
C SER A 15 -12.28 25.52 -7.94
N VAL A 16 -11.63 26.68 -7.98
CA VAL A 16 -12.16 27.88 -8.69
C VAL A 16 -11.54 28.10 -10.06
N SER A 17 -10.54 27.32 -10.47
CA SER A 17 -10.03 27.30 -11.83
C SER A 17 -10.97 26.49 -12.75
N SER A 18 -11.03 26.83 -14.04
CA SER A 18 -11.59 25.91 -15.04
C SER A 18 -10.54 24.89 -15.45
N ILE A 19 -10.97 23.78 -16.05
CA ILE A 19 -10.07 22.82 -16.67
C ILE A 19 -9.22 23.56 -17.73
N PRO A 20 -7.89 23.44 -17.71
CA PRO A 20 -7.03 24.00 -18.75
C PRO A 20 -7.49 23.57 -20.15
N ALA A 21 -7.61 24.50 -21.09
CA ALA A 21 -7.96 24.16 -22.47
C ALA A 21 -6.71 23.82 -23.32
N SER A 22 -5.86 22.91 -22.83
CA SER A 22 -4.67 22.45 -23.58
C SER A 22 -5.01 21.44 -24.67
N GLY A 23 -6.24 20.94 -24.72
CA GLY A 23 -6.71 19.97 -25.71
C GLY A 23 -6.20 18.55 -25.44
N GLY A 24 -5.69 18.31 -24.23
CA GLY A 24 -5.24 17.00 -23.78
C GLY A 24 -6.36 16.21 -23.12
N TYR A 25 -6.27 14.89 -23.20
CA TYR A 25 -7.23 13.97 -22.56
C TYR A 25 -7.19 14.00 -21.01
N SER A 26 -6.28 14.78 -20.39
CA SER A 26 -6.01 14.79 -18.95
C SER A 26 -5.71 16.19 -18.40
N ASP A 27 -6.30 17.21 -19.01
CA ASP A 27 -6.04 18.60 -18.64
C ASP A 27 -6.53 18.93 -17.21
N ASP A 28 -7.60 18.28 -16.77
CA ASP A 28 -8.15 18.34 -15.41
C ASP A 28 -7.26 17.64 -14.36
N PHE A 29 -6.47 16.66 -14.80
CA PHE A 29 -5.61 15.86 -13.95
C PHE A 29 -4.33 16.57 -13.52
N LEU A 30 -3.65 17.32 -14.41
CA LEU A 30 -2.26 17.76 -14.19
C LEU A 30 -2.05 18.56 -12.91
N ALA A 31 -2.95 19.49 -12.60
CA ALA A 31 -2.80 20.34 -11.42
C ALA A 31 -3.09 19.57 -10.11
N VAL A 32 -4.06 18.66 -10.15
CA VAL A 32 -4.41 17.75 -9.05
C VAL A 32 -3.28 16.75 -8.80
N ALA A 33 -2.69 16.21 -9.87
CA ALA A 33 -1.52 15.33 -9.82
C ALA A 33 -0.34 15.97 -9.11
N ASN A 34 -0.06 17.25 -9.39
CA ASN A 34 1.04 17.96 -8.75
C ASN A 34 0.82 18.16 -7.25
N LEU A 35 -0.42 18.47 -6.83
CA LEU A 35 -0.76 18.51 -5.40
C LEU A 35 -0.48 17.15 -4.74
N TRP A 36 -0.96 16.06 -5.34
CA TRP A 36 -0.71 14.72 -4.80
C TRP A 36 0.76 14.33 -4.78
N ARG A 37 1.55 14.66 -5.81
CA ARG A 37 2.99 14.41 -5.82
C ARG A 37 3.70 15.10 -4.65
N VAL A 38 3.30 16.33 -4.31
CA VAL A 38 3.84 17.05 -3.14
C VAL A 38 3.47 16.35 -1.84
N ILE A 39 2.20 15.94 -1.68
CA ILE A 39 1.75 15.24 -0.47
C ILE A 39 2.42 13.87 -0.34
N VAL A 40 2.47 13.08 -1.41
CA VAL A 40 3.16 11.77 -1.43
C VAL A 40 4.65 11.93 -1.10
N ALA A 41 5.32 12.94 -1.68
CA ALA A 41 6.69 13.24 -1.34
C ALA A 41 6.86 13.62 0.13
N ALA A 42 5.91 14.35 0.72
CA ALA A 42 5.93 14.67 2.15
C ALA A 42 5.79 13.40 3.00
N VAL A 43 4.86 12.51 2.69
CA VAL A 43 4.69 11.21 3.39
C VAL A 43 6.00 10.41 3.37
N MET A 44 6.66 10.36 2.21
CA MET A 44 7.87 9.56 2.02
C MET A 44 9.13 10.22 2.60
N LYS A 45 9.25 11.55 2.59
CA LYS A 45 10.47 12.26 3.00
C LYS A 45 10.44 12.75 4.44
N TRP A 46 9.27 13.05 5.00
CA TRP A 46 9.17 13.60 6.36
C TRP A 46 9.47 12.54 7.42
N PRO A 47 9.91 12.93 8.63
CA PRO A 47 10.06 12.01 9.74
C PRO A 47 8.72 11.33 10.07
N SER A 48 8.74 10.05 10.48
CA SER A 48 7.52 9.29 10.82
C SER A 48 6.68 9.98 11.90
N THR A 49 7.31 10.75 12.80
CA THR A 49 6.61 11.55 13.83
C THR A 49 5.74 12.68 13.28
N ARG A 50 5.95 13.09 12.02
CA ARG A 50 5.18 14.14 11.34
C ARG A 50 4.17 13.60 10.33
N VAL A 51 4.22 12.30 10.02
CA VAL A 51 3.26 11.63 9.14
C VAL A 51 1.80 11.83 9.62
N PRO A 52 1.47 11.77 10.93
CA PRO A 52 0.12 12.07 11.41
C PRO A 52 -0.41 13.46 11.03
N ASP A 53 0.47 14.47 10.88
CA ASP A 53 0.04 15.81 10.45
C ASP A 53 -0.41 15.81 8.99
N ILE A 54 0.19 14.96 8.15
CA ILE A 54 -0.20 14.81 6.74
C ILE A 54 -1.56 14.11 6.65
N PHE A 55 -1.82 13.12 7.49
CA PHE A 55 -3.15 12.49 7.57
C PHE A 55 -4.23 13.47 8.03
N ARG A 56 -3.93 14.36 8.99
CA ARG A 56 -4.85 15.46 9.37
C ARG A 56 -5.13 16.39 8.19
N LEU A 57 -4.10 16.71 7.40
CA LEU A 57 -4.26 17.51 6.19
C LEU A 57 -5.11 16.80 5.14
N LEU A 58 -4.88 15.51 4.88
CA LEU A 58 -5.69 14.71 3.95
C LEU A 58 -7.16 14.66 4.39
N TYR A 59 -7.42 14.47 5.68
CA TYR A 59 -8.77 14.51 6.23
C TYR A 59 -9.44 15.89 6.08
N ALA A 60 -8.68 16.97 6.27
CA ALA A 60 -9.17 18.32 6.02
C ALA A 60 -9.47 18.57 4.54
N ILE A 61 -8.61 18.11 3.62
CA ILE A 61 -8.82 18.17 2.18
C ILE A 61 -10.10 17.42 1.77
N ALA A 62 -10.31 16.21 2.28
CA ALA A 62 -11.50 15.41 1.97
C ALA A 62 -12.83 16.09 2.36
N ARG A 63 -12.79 17.00 3.34
CA ARG A 63 -13.95 17.77 3.81
C ARG A 63 -14.07 19.14 3.15
N ALA A 64 -13.18 19.50 2.24
CA ALA A 64 -13.30 20.74 1.49
C ALA A 64 -14.64 20.73 0.73
N PRO A 65 -15.46 21.80 0.84
CA PRO A 65 -16.81 21.81 0.28
C PRO A 65 -16.83 21.93 -1.24
N ASP A 66 -15.70 22.28 -1.84
CA ASP A 66 -15.61 22.63 -3.25
C ASP A 66 -15.47 21.40 -4.16
N ASN A 67 -16.05 21.48 -5.37
CA ASN A 67 -15.77 20.53 -6.44
C ASN A 67 -14.43 20.84 -7.11
N LEU A 68 -13.88 19.88 -7.86
CA LEU A 68 -12.72 20.14 -8.71
C LEU A 68 -13.11 20.99 -9.92
N HIS A 69 -12.26 21.94 -10.28
CA HIS A 69 -12.35 22.75 -11.50
C HIS A 69 -13.73 23.38 -11.77
N LYS A 70 -14.29 24.14 -10.83
CA LYS A 70 -15.67 24.69 -10.87
C LYS A 70 -16.77 23.64 -11.05
N GLY A 71 -16.47 22.36 -10.81
CA GLY A 71 -17.36 21.24 -11.08
C GLY A 71 -17.43 20.84 -12.56
N GLU A 72 -16.45 21.22 -13.37
CA GLU A 72 -16.27 20.78 -14.76
C GLU A 72 -15.69 19.36 -14.83
N ALA A 73 -14.91 18.94 -13.83
CA ALA A 73 -14.31 17.61 -13.79
C ALA A 73 -15.30 16.56 -13.28
N VAL A 74 -15.45 15.47 -14.02
CA VAL A 74 -16.40 14.38 -13.74
C VAL A 74 -15.69 13.02 -13.81
N ASP A 75 -16.21 12.03 -13.10
CA ASP A 75 -15.79 10.63 -13.24
C ASP A 75 -16.41 9.97 -14.49
N ASP A 76 -16.10 8.69 -14.68
CA ASP A 76 -16.56 7.89 -15.83
C ASP A 76 -18.09 7.75 -15.86
N GLU A 77 -18.75 7.88 -14.70
CA GLU A 77 -20.20 7.88 -14.55
C GLU A 77 -20.83 9.28 -14.77
N GLY A 78 -20.02 10.32 -14.96
CA GLY A 78 -20.47 11.70 -15.15
C GLY A 78 -20.76 12.44 -13.84
N GLU A 79 -20.43 11.85 -12.69
CA GLU A 79 -20.56 12.50 -11.38
C GLU A 79 -19.40 13.46 -11.14
N LYS A 80 -19.67 14.59 -10.50
CA LYS A 80 -18.65 15.62 -10.26
C LYS A 80 -17.57 15.09 -9.33
N LEU A 81 -16.32 15.30 -9.72
CA LEU A 81 -15.19 14.99 -8.85
C LEU A 81 -15.14 15.96 -7.67
N THR A 82 -15.08 15.39 -6.47
CA THR A 82 -14.91 16.09 -5.20
C THR A 82 -13.61 15.68 -4.54
N TRP A 83 -13.15 16.46 -3.56
CA TRP A 83 -11.96 16.12 -2.78
C TRP A 83 -12.13 14.90 -1.87
N ALA A 84 -13.38 14.55 -1.53
CA ALA A 84 -13.71 13.48 -0.57
C ALA A 84 -13.22 12.09 -0.98
N LYS A 85 -13.08 11.84 -2.29
CA LYS A 85 -12.64 10.56 -2.85
C LYS A 85 -11.17 10.55 -3.29
N PHE A 86 -10.40 11.60 -2.98
CA PHE A 86 -8.99 11.71 -3.36
C PHE A 86 -8.72 11.38 -4.84
N PRO A 87 -9.35 12.11 -5.78
CA PRO A 87 -9.32 11.77 -7.21
C PRO A 87 -7.88 11.63 -7.71
N TYR A 88 -7.57 10.53 -8.39
CA TYR A 88 -6.23 10.19 -8.90
C TYR A 88 -5.12 9.92 -7.86
N PHE A 89 -5.38 10.05 -6.56
CA PHE A 89 -4.34 9.91 -5.53
C PHE A 89 -3.67 8.53 -5.58
N GLY A 90 -4.44 7.46 -5.74
CA GLY A 90 -3.90 6.11 -5.90
C GLY A 90 -2.92 5.99 -7.07
N MET A 91 -3.29 6.48 -8.24
CA MET A 91 -2.41 6.46 -9.41
C MET A 91 -1.08 7.20 -9.12
N ILE A 92 -1.16 8.39 -8.51
CA ILE A 92 0.03 9.17 -8.16
C ILE A 92 0.87 8.48 -7.08
N TRP A 93 0.25 7.81 -6.11
CA TRP A 93 0.93 7.01 -5.10
C TRP A 93 1.78 5.92 -5.75
N HIS A 94 1.17 5.11 -6.65
CA HIS A 94 1.86 4.04 -7.35
C HIS A 94 2.99 4.56 -8.26
N GLU A 95 2.71 5.61 -9.05
CA GLU A 95 3.70 6.25 -9.95
C GLU A 95 4.90 6.81 -9.16
N SER A 96 4.64 7.53 -8.07
CA SER A 96 5.67 8.29 -7.35
C SER A 96 6.53 7.42 -6.44
N THR A 97 6.00 6.31 -5.96
CA THR A 97 6.70 5.47 -4.96
C THR A 97 7.25 4.17 -5.54
N GLY A 98 6.83 3.79 -6.75
CA GLY A 98 7.14 2.47 -7.29
C GLY A 98 6.52 1.36 -6.45
N ALA A 99 5.31 1.58 -5.92
CA ALA A 99 4.62 0.68 -4.98
C ALA A 99 4.46 -0.75 -5.49
N ASP A 100 4.54 -0.94 -6.80
CA ASP A 100 4.41 -2.22 -7.51
C ASP A 100 5.71 -3.03 -7.53
N MET A 101 6.86 -2.43 -7.16
CA MET A 101 8.14 -3.14 -7.11
C MET A 101 8.15 -4.17 -5.98
N ARG A 102 8.48 -5.43 -6.32
CA ARG A 102 8.55 -6.55 -5.38
C ARG A 102 9.94 -6.69 -4.76
N PRO A 103 10.05 -7.20 -3.52
CA PRO A 103 11.33 -7.28 -2.82
C PRO A 103 12.45 -8.01 -3.57
N GLY A 104 12.17 -9.07 -4.32
CA GLY A 104 13.20 -9.73 -5.14
C GLY A 104 13.77 -8.84 -6.24
N GLN A 105 12.94 -7.99 -6.87
CA GLN A 105 13.37 -6.96 -7.82
C GLN A 105 14.25 -5.90 -7.14
N ILE A 106 13.91 -5.51 -5.91
CA ILE A 106 14.72 -4.58 -5.10
C ILE A 106 16.11 -5.17 -4.83
N CYS A 107 16.17 -6.41 -4.33
CA CYS A 107 17.43 -7.11 -4.09
C CYS A 107 18.27 -7.22 -5.36
N ARG A 108 17.65 -7.46 -6.52
CA ARG A 108 18.34 -7.51 -7.81
C ARG A 108 18.94 -6.15 -8.21
N GLN A 109 18.23 -5.05 -7.99
CA GLN A 109 18.70 -3.70 -8.34
C GLN A 109 19.81 -3.20 -7.41
N TYR A 110 19.79 -3.60 -6.14
CA TYR A 110 20.73 -3.16 -5.11
C TYR A 110 21.51 -4.35 -4.54
N SER A 111 22.62 -4.71 -5.18
CA SER A 111 23.50 -5.80 -4.73
C SER A 111 24.50 -5.40 -3.64
N ASP A 112 24.75 -4.09 -3.47
CA ASP A 112 25.54 -3.56 -2.35
C ASP A 112 24.73 -3.62 -1.04
N SER A 113 25.33 -4.15 0.03
CA SER A 113 24.62 -4.39 1.30
C SER A 113 24.13 -3.11 1.98
N THR A 114 24.84 -1.98 1.82
CA THR A 114 24.46 -0.69 2.40
C THR A 114 23.30 -0.08 1.62
N LEU A 115 23.38 -0.08 0.29
CA LEU A 115 22.29 0.39 -0.57
C LEU A 115 21.04 -0.48 -0.42
N LEU A 116 21.19 -1.80 -0.29
CA LEU A 116 20.08 -2.72 -0.05
C LEU A 116 19.40 -2.44 1.28
N ALA A 117 20.18 -2.20 2.35
CA ALA A 117 19.61 -1.84 3.65
C ALA A 117 18.82 -0.53 3.60
N LEU A 118 19.30 0.47 2.85
CA LEU A 118 18.58 1.72 2.62
C LEU A 118 17.30 1.49 1.80
N ALA A 119 17.38 0.73 0.70
CA ALA A 119 16.25 0.39 -0.14
C ALA A 119 15.15 -0.35 0.65
N ARG A 120 15.55 -1.31 1.52
CA ARG A 120 14.65 -1.99 2.45
C ARG A 120 13.96 -1.03 3.40
N LYS A 121 14.70 -0.10 4.01
CA LYS A 121 14.12 0.91 4.91
C LYS A 121 13.10 1.79 4.20
N LEU A 122 13.39 2.23 2.96
CA LEU A 122 12.48 3.03 2.16
C LEU A 122 11.23 2.24 1.75
N TYR A 123 11.40 1.00 1.33
CA TYR A 123 10.30 0.10 1.00
C TYR A 123 9.36 -0.14 2.18
N LEU A 124 9.93 -0.45 3.36
CA LEU A 124 9.13 -0.67 4.56
C LEU A 124 8.42 0.59 5.03
N LYS A 125 9.05 1.77 4.90
CA LYS A 125 8.40 3.05 5.16
C LYS A 125 7.23 3.29 4.20
N MET A 126 7.41 2.97 2.91
CA MET A 126 6.35 3.08 1.91
C MET A 126 5.18 2.15 2.25
N LYS A 127 5.44 0.89 2.63
CA LYS A 127 4.38 -0.07 3.00
C LYS A 127 3.66 0.27 4.31
N ASP A 128 4.35 0.84 5.29
CA ASP A 128 3.71 1.41 6.49
C ASP A 128 2.76 2.56 6.13
N ALA A 129 3.21 3.49 5.29
CA ALA A 129 2.40 4.61 4.83
C ALA A 129 1.20 4.14 3.97
N GLU A 130 1.40 3.17 3.07
CA GLU A 130 0.33 2.56 2.27
C GLU A 130 -0.75 1.94 3.16
N ALA A 131 -0.36 1.18 4.18
CA ALA A 131 -1.30 0.57 5.12
C ALA A 131 -2.08 1.63 5.93
N GLN A 132 -1.45 2.74 6.32
CA GLN A 132 -2.14 3.85 6.98
C GLN A 132 -3.10 4.58 6.03
N LEU A 133 -2.73 4.77 4.75
CA LEU A 133 -3.59 5.36 3.73
C LEU A 133 -4.84 4.52 3.49
N VAL A 134 -4.71 3.19 3.50
CA VAL A 134 -5.86 2.28 3.44
C VAL A 134 -6.74 2.41 4.68
N ALA A 135 -6.15 2.47 5.86
CA ALA A 135 -6.90 2.57 7.12
C ALA A 135 -7.63 3.92 7.31
N ASN A 136 -7.29 4.93 6.50
CA ASN A 136 -7.93 6.25 6.50
C ASN A 136 -8.78 6.49 5.22
N ASP A 137 -9.12 5.42 4.49
CA ASP A 137 -9.95 5.46 3.28
C ASP A 137 -9.41 6.39 2.17
N VAL A 138 -8.09 6.66 2.17
CA VAL A 138 -7.41 7.44 1.13
C VAL A 138 -7.05 6.54 -0.05
N LEU A 139 -6.68 5.29 0.24
CA LEU A 139 -6.43 4.24 -0.75
C LEU A 139 -7.38 3.08 -0.52
N THR A 140 -7.86 2.47 -1.59
CA THR A 140 -8.58 1.20 -1.50
C THR A 140 -7.60 0.05 -1.30
N MET A 141 -7.90 -0.86 -0.37
CA MET A 141 -7.17 -2.12 -0.26
C MET A 141 -7.33 -2.93 -1.56
N ASN A 142 -6.26 -3.00 -2.34
CA ASN A 142 -6.29 -3.64 -3.65
C ASN A 142 -5.80 -5.10 -3.61
N LYS A 143 -5.98 -5.82 -4.71
CA LYS A 143 -5.55 -7.22 -4.83
C LYS A 143 -4.04 -7.39 -4.62
N ALA A 144 -3.21 -6.45 -5.08
CA ALA A 144 -1.75 -6.56 -4.98
C ALA A 144 -1.25 -6.57 -3.53
N MET A 145 -1.94 -5.85 -2.63
CA MET A 145 -1.67 -5.86 -1.19
C MET A 145 -1.98 -7.23 -0.58
N ILE A 146 -3.11 -7.85 -0.93
CA ILE A 146 -3.46 -9.20 -0.46
C ILE A 146 -2.53 -10.27 -1.07
N GLN A 147 -2.16 -10.13 -2.35
CA GLN A 147 -1.16 -10.99 -3.00
C GLN A 147 0.17 -10.95 -2.25
N LEU A 148 0.60 -9.79 -1.76
CA LEU A 148 1.82 -9.67 -0.98
C LEU A 148 1.76 -10.49 0.31
N ILE A 149 0.61 -10.47 1.01
CA ILE A 149 0.41 -11.27 2.23
C ILE A 149 0.41 -12.77 1.90
N ILE A 150 -0.30 -13.17 0.84
CA ILE A 150 -0.30 -14.57 0.36
C ILE A 150 1.12 -15.02 0.04
N GLN A 151 1.86 -14.23 -0.73
CA GLN A 151 3.23 -14.56 -1.12
C GLN A 151 4.16 -14.65 0.11
N ALA A 152 4.00 -13.75 1.09
CA ALA A 152 4.76 -13.75 2.33
C ALA A 152 4.51 -14.98 3.22
N LEU A 153 3.27 -15.51 3.23
CA LEU A 153 2.82 -16.49 4.21
C LEU A 153 2.52 -17.88 3.65
N GLU A 154 2.27 -18.02 2.35
CA GLU A 154 1.87 -19.29 1.74
C GLU A 154 2.98 -19.97 0.94
N LYS A 155 3.82 -19.18 0.27
CA LYS A 155 4.93 -19.70 -0.54
C LYS A 155 5.96 -20.38 0.37
N GLU A 156 6.38 -21.59 -0.02
CA GLU A 156 7.52 -22.25 0.60
C GLU A 156 8.81 -21.58 0.13
N ILE A 157 9.69 -21.25 1.06
CA ILE A 157 10.98 -20.63 0.75
C ILE A 157 11.90 -21.71 0.20
N ASP A 158 12.46 -21.46 -0.99
CA ASP A 158 13.41 -22.35 -1.64
C ASP A 158 14.75 -21.66 -1.94
N GLN A 159 15.68 -22.38 -2.57
CA GLN A 159 17.01 -21.85 -2.89
C GLN A 159 16.97 -20.64 -3.83
N SER A 160 15.93 -20.49 -4.64
CA SER A 160 15.80 -19.33 -5.53
C SER A 160 15.56 -18.06 -4.72
N ASP A 161 14.87 -18.15 -3.59
CA ASP A 161 14.59 -17.02 -2.70
C ASP A 161 15.84 -16.52 -1.95
N GLU A 162 16.89 -17.34 -1.84
CA GLU A 162 18.17 -16.97 -1.24
C GLU A 162 19.10 -16.24 -2.22
N GLN A 163 18.87 -16.40 -3.53
CA GLN A 163 19.73 -15.87 -4.59
C GLN A 163 19.23 -14.53 -5.13
N LEU A 164 20.11 -13.78 -5.79
CA LEU A 164 19.71 -12.63 -6.60
C LEU A 164 18.91 -13.11 -7.81
N ALA A 165 17.77 -12.47 -8.07
CA ALA A 165 16.95 -12.82 -9.21
C ALA A 165 17.71 -12.57 -10.53
N PRO A 166 17.71 -13.52 -11.49
CA PRO A 166 18.33 -13.34 -12.80
C PRO A 166 17.60 -12.30 -13.65
N ASP A 167 16.28 -12.18 -13.50
CA ASP A 167 15.42 -11.28 -14.26
C ASP A 167 14.28 -10.70 -13.41
N GLU A 168 13.53 -9.76 -14.00
CA GLU A 168 12.41 -9.08 -13.34
C GLU A 168 11.27 -10.03 -12.97
N ALA A 169 10.97 -11.02 -13.81
CA ALA A 169 9.88 -11.96 -13.55
C ALA A 169 10.18 -12.86 -12.35
N THR A 170 11.42 -13.34 -12.25
CA THR A 170 11.89 -14.10 -11.09
C THR A 170 11.95 -13.23 -9.85
N GLY A 171 12.41 -11.97 -9.98
CA GLY A 171 12.42 -11.02 -8.86
C GLY A 171 11.02 -10.70 -8.33
N TYR A 172 10.01 -10.75 -9.20
CA TYR A 172 8.62 -10.54 -8.84
C TYR A 172 8.06 -11.67 -7.95
N SER A 173 8.44 -12.92 -8.23
CA SER A 173 7.96 -14.11 -7.50
C SER A 173 8.80 -14.49 -6.27
N GLN A 174 10.01 -13.95 -6.15
CA GLN A 174 10.89 -14.20 -4.99
C GLN A 174 10.35 -13.63 -3.67
N VAL A 175 10.46 -14.42 -2.60
CA VAL A 175 10.14 -14.01 -1.22
C VAL A 175 11.41 -13.68 -0.46
N LYS A 176 11.49 -12.42 -0.03
CA LYS A 176 12.53 -11.90 0.89
C LYS A 176 11.86 -11.59 2.23
N LEU A 177 12.02 -12.47 3.23
CA LEU A 177 11.23 -12.42 4.47
C LEU A 177 11.42 -11.12 5.26
N ASP A 178 12.62 -10.56 5.24
CA ASP A 178 13.01 -9.30 5.86
C ASP A 178 12.36 -8.07 5.20
N PHE A 179 11.74 -8.23 4.04
CA PHE A 179 10.84 -7.23 3.44
C PHE A 179 9.37 -7.61 3.64
N HIS A 180 9.03 -8.86 3.31
CA HIS A 180 7.65 -9.31 3.19
C HIS A 180 6.92 -9.39 4.54
N ILE A 181 7.56 -9.96 5.57
CA ILE A 181 6.93 -10.14 6.88
C ILE A 181 6.67 -8.78 7.55
N PRO A 182 7.64 -7.84 7.60
CA PRO A 182 7.36 -6.49 8.11
C PRO A 182 6.32 -5.72 7.27
N ALA A 183 6.33 -5.84 5.94
CA ALA A 183 5.32 -5.21 5.09
C ALA A 183 3.90 -5.75 5.35
N ALA A 184 3.74 -7.08 5.45
CA ALA A 184 2.47 -7.70 5.82
C ALA A 184 2.03 -7.29 7.24
N SER A 185 2.97 -7.18 8.18
CA SER A 185 2.70 -6.73 9.54
C SER A 185 2.07 -5.34 9.60
N TYR A 186 2.50 -4.39 8.77
CA TYR A 186 1.85 -3.07 8.69
C TYR A 186 0.40 -3.16 8.21
N MET A 187 0.11 -4.02 7.23
CA MET A 187 -1.27 -4.24 6.80
C MET A 187 -2.13 -4.81 7.93
N PHE A 188 -1.63 -5.79 8.71
CA PHE A 188 -2.37 -6.27 9.87
C PHE A 188 -2.51 -5.20 10.96
N LYS A 189 -1.46 -4.43 11.24
CA LYS A 189 -1.44 -3.38 12.26
C LYS A 189 -2.61 -2.41 12.13
N TYR A 190 -2.88 -1.93 10.92
CA TYR A 190 -3.94 -0.94 10.69
C TYR A 190 -5.23 -1.52 10.12
N ASN A 191 -5.15 -2.67 9.43
CA ASN A 191 -6.25 -3.20 8.62
C ASN A 191 -6.58 -4.68 8.87
N ALA A 192 -6.16 -5.29 9.99
CA ALA A 192 -6.40 -6.72 10.26
C ALA A 192 -7.87 -7.14 10.09
N GLY A 193 -8.82 -6.31 10.52
CA GLY A 193 -10.26 -6.56 10.35
C GLY A 193 -10.68 -6.59 8.89
N ALA A 194 -10.25 -5.61 8.09
CA ALA A 194 -10.54 -5.55 6.66
C ALA A 194 -9.88 -6.70 5.88
N VAL A 195 -8.63 -7.05 6.24
CA VAL A 195 -7.94 -8.21 5.67
C VAL A 195 -8.67 -9.51 6.02
N HIS A 196 -9.09 -9.66 7.28
CA HIS A 196 -9.86 -10.82 7.73
C HIS A 196 -11.20 -10.91 6.98
N GLU A 197 -11.97 -9.82 6.89
CA GLU A 197 -13.23 -9.79 6.13
C GLU A 197 -13.01 -10.18 4.67
N GLN A 198 -11.97 -9.64 4.02
CA GLN A 198 -11.65 -9.96 2.64
C GLN A 198 -11.28 -11.43 2.43
N VAL A 199 -10.50 -12.01 3.34
CA VAL A 199 -9.96 -13.37 3.17
C VAL A 199 -10.92 -14.44 3.69
N VAL A 200 -11.54 -14.21 4.85
CA VAL A 200 -12.38 -15.18 5.57
C VAL A 200 -13.83 -15.10 5.11
N THR A 201 -14.40 -13.90 5.04
CA THR A 201 -15.83 -13.71 4.74
C THR A 201 -16.10 -13.64 3.24
N LYS A 202 -15.40 -12.76 2.52
CA LYS A 202 -15.55 -12.59 1.06
C LYS A 202 -14.86 -13.71 0.29
N GLY A 203 -13.77 -14.24 0.84
CA GLY A 203 -12.95 -15.24 0.17
C GLY A 203 -12.17 -14.66 -1.01
N LEU A 204 -11.43 -15.53 -1.70
CA LEU A 204 -10.73 -15.20 -2.95
C LEU A 204 -11.43 -15.81 -4.18
N GLY A 205 -12.71 -16.19 -4.09
CA GLY A 205 -13.38 -17.02 -5.11
C GLY A 205 -13.40 -16.44 -6.52
N ASP A 206 -13.47 -15.10 -6.65
CA ASP A 206 -13.44 -14.41 -7.95
C ASP A 206 -12.01 -14.17 -8.48
N TRP A 207 -10.99 -14.70 -7.80
CA TRP A 207 -9.62 -14.57 -8.23
C TRP A 207 -9.28 -15.66 -9.24
N THR A 208 -8.93 -15.24 -10.45
CA THR A 208 -8.42 -16.17 -11.47
C THR A 208 -7.06 -16.73 -11.05
N ASN A 209 -6.66 -17.89 -11.59
CA ASN A 209 -5.32 -18.47 -11.33
C ASN A 209 -4.17 -17.49 -11.64
N ARG A 210 -4.36 -16.56 -12.60
CA ARG A 210 -3.37 -15.52 -12.91
C ARG A 210 -3.24 -14.43 -11.84
N GLN A 211 -4.21 -14.35 -10.93
CA GLN A 211 -4.26 -13.38 -9.83
C GLN A 211 -3.77 -13.96 -8.51
N LEU A 212 -3.58 -15.27 -8.40
CA LEU A 212 -2.91 -15.87 -7.26
C LEU A 212 -1.39 -15.79 -7.50
N PRO A 213 -0.59 -15.34 -6.52
CA PRO A 213 0.86 -15.34 -6.65
C PRO A 213 1.40 -16.78 -6.64
N ASP A 214 2.60 -16.96 -7.20
CA ASP A 214 3.28 -18.25 -7.17
C ASP A 214 3.43 -18.77 -5.74
N GLY A 215 3.12 -20.06 -5.54
CA GLY A 215 3.14 -20.71 -4.23
C GLY A 215 1.91 -20.42 -3.35
N ALA A 216 0.89 -19.73 -3.88
CA ALA A 216 -0.42 -19.68 -3.22
C ALA A 216 -0.98 -21.10 -3.04
N ARG A 217 -1.58 -21.35 -1.88
CA ARG A 217 -2.15 -22.65 -1.52
C ARG A 217 -3.66 -22.63 -1.73
N ASP A 218 -4.19 -23.80 -2.06
CA ASP A 218 -5.61 -24.07 -2.07
C ASP A 218 -6.09 -24.38 -0.65
N PHE A 219 -7.17 -23.71 -0.24
CA PHE A 219 -7.85 -23.93 1.04
C PHE A 219 -9.33 -24.16 0.77
N GLN A 220 -10.00 -24.95 1.62
CA GLN A 220 -11.43 -25.21 1.43
C GLN A 220 -12.26 -23.95 1.73
N ASN A 221 -11.78 -23.10 2.64
CA ASN A 221 -12.41 -21.84 3.01
C ASN A 221 -11.38 -20.83 3.53
N GLY A 222 -11.81 -19.58 3.69
CA GLY A 222 -10.94 -18.51 4.16
C GLY A 222 -10.49 -18.63 5.62
N ALA A 223 -11.27 -19.29 6.48
CA ALA A 223 -10.90 -19.50 7.88
C ALA A 223 -9.69 -20.44 8.00
N GLU A 224 -9.62 -21.50 7.18
CA GLU A 224 -8.45 -22.36 7.07
C GLU A 224 -7.20 -21.60 6.63
N ARG A 225 -7.33 -20.73 5.62
CA ARG A 225 -6.23 -19.86 5.17
C ARG A 225 -5.76 -18.94 6.31
N TRP A 226 -6.68 -18.33 7.05
CA TRP A 226 -6.35 -17.45 8.17
C TRP A 226 -5.59 -18.19 9.29
N LEU A 227 -6.05 -19.39 9.66
CA LEU A 227 -5.37 -20.24 10.64
C LEU A 227 -3.97 -20.67 10.16
N PHE A 228 -3.84 -20.99 8.87
CA PHE A 228 -2.55 -21.31 8.26
C PHE A 228 -1.58 -20.11 8.32
N TRP A 229 -2.04 -18.91 7.99
CA TRP A 229 -1.25 -17.68 8.10
C TRP A 229 -0.76 -17.43 9.53
N ARG A 230 -1.63 -17.60 10.54
CA ARG A 230 -1.23 -17.52 11.95
C ARG A 230 -0.14 -18.52 12.29
N LYS A 231 -0.31 -19.79 11.93
CA LYS A 231 0.70 -20.83 12.16
C LYS A 231 2.05 -20.48 11.50
N ARG A 232 2.01 -19.89 10.31
CA ARG A 232 3.24 -19.51 9.59
C ARG A 232 3.96 -18.32 10.24
N LEU A 233 3.20 -17.37 10.78
CA LEU A 233 3.75 -16.28 11.58
C LEU A 233 4.33 -16.78 12.91
N GLU A 234 3.71 -17.74 13.59
CA GLU A 234 4.27 -18.39 14.80
C GLU A 234 5.61 -19.07 14.51
N GLN A 235 5.70 -19.78 13.38
CA GLN A 235 6.96 -20.38 12.94
C GLN A 235 8.02 -19.32 12.63
N SER A 236 7.62 -18.19 12.05
CA SER A 236 8.52 -17.09 11.74
C SER A 236 8.97 -16.33 12.99
N SER A 237 8.15 -16.23 14.03
CA SER A 237 8.53 -15.57 15.29
C SER A 237 9.51 -16.38 16.14
N GLN A 238 9.52 -17.71 15.98
CA GLN A 238 10.37 -18.62 16.76
C GLN A 238 11.56 -19.18 15.99
N GLY A 239 11.42 -19.40 14.68
CA GLY A 239 12.33 -20.24 13.90
C GLY A 239 13.35 -19.51 13.03
N THR A 240 13.25 -18.20 12.85
CA THR A 240 14.22 -17.41 12.05
C THR A 240 15.35 -16.85 12.91
N ALA A 241 16.49 -16.52 12.31
CA ALA A 241 17.57 -15.78 12.98
C ALA A 241 17.38 -14.25 12.91
N ASP A 242 16.59 -13.74 11.96
CA ASP A 242 16.39 -12.31 11.72
C ASP A 242 15.41 -11.69 12.74
N ASP A 243 15.91 -10.84 13.64
CA ASP A 243 15.11 -10.24 14.71
C ASP A 243 14.00 -9.31 14.19
N MET A 244 14.18 -8.65 13.05
CA MET A 244 13.13 -7.81 12.46
C MET A 244 11.96 -8.66 11.98
N VAL A 245 12.26 -9.81 11.35
CA VAL A 245 11.23 -10.78 10.96
C VAL A 245 10.51 -11.33 12.18
N LYS A 246 11.24 -11.70 13.25
CA LYS A 246 10.61 -12.21 14.49
C LYS A 246 9.64 -11.20 15.10
N VAL A 247 10.10 -9.96 15.29
CA VAL A 247 9.30 -8.89 15.91
C VAL A 247 8.07 -8.58 15.07
N ALA A 248 8.22 -8.47 13.75
CA ALA A 248 7.09 -8.24 12.85
C ALA A 248 6.10 -9.41 12.83
N ALA A 249 6.60 -10.66 12.86
CA ALA A 249 5.74 -11.83 12.91
C ALA A 249 4.93 -11.89 14.22
N GLN A 250 5.59 -11.63 15.36
CA GLN A 250 4.94 -11.55 16.67
C GLN A 250 3.87 -10.45 16.72
N ALA A 251 4.20 -9.25 16.24
CA ALA A 251 3.23 -8.15 16.19
C ALA A 251 2.03 -8.49 15.30
N SER A 252 2.26 -9.16 14.16
CA SER A 252 1.19 -9.62 13.27
C SER A 252 0.22 -10.56 13.97
N LEU A 253 0.71 -11.50 14.79
CA LEU A 253 -0.12 -12.40 15.58
C LEU A 253 -0.99 -11.65 16.59
N GLU A 254 -0.44 -10.62 17.24
CA GLU A 254 -1.19 -9.77 18.18
C GLU A 254 -2.33 -9.03 17.45
N TYR A 255 -2.04 -8.39 16.32
CA TYR A 255 -3.06 -7.69 15.52
C TYR A 255 -4.12 -8.64 14.94
N MET A 256 -3.72 -9.84 14.50
CA MET A 256 -4.67 -10.85 14.02
C MET A 256 -5.53 -11.42 15.15
N SER A 257 -5.05 -11.42 16.39
CA SER A 257 -5.80 -11.92 17.54
C SER A 257 -6.83 -10.92 18.06
N SER A 258 -6.63 -9.61 17.85
CA SER A 258 -7.63 -8.60 18.24
C SER A 258 -8.89 -8.57 17.38
N ILE A 259 -8.97 -9.41 16.34
CA ILE A 259 -10.13 -9.53 15.44
C ILE A 259 -11.11 -10.62 15.89
N LEU A 260 -10.64 -11.56 16.74
CA LEU A 260 -11.43 -12.67 17.27
C LEU A 260 -12.07 -12.29 18.62
#